data_AF-A0A6P0AYT5-F1
#
_entry.id   AF-A0A6P0AYT5-F1
#
_cell.length_a   1.000
_cell.length_b   1.000
_cell.length_c   1.000
_cell.angle_alpha   90.00
_cell.angle_beta   90.00
_cell.angle_gamma   90.00
#
_symmetry.space_group_name_H-M   'P 1'
#
loop_
_entity.id
_entity.type
_entity.pdbx_description
1 polymer ?
#
loop_
_entity_poly.entity_id
_entity_poly.type
_entity_poly.pdbx_seq_one_letter_code
_entity_poly.pdbx_strand_id
1 'polypeptide(L)'
;MSVTRYRSGRTDSWLKVKCYEGTDYEIAAVVREPGRPNVAYMVTPDKGRRHVGGAFIPLTRRGASGYGRVNAQVKPLKGVKLKPDMVGRVRHLKVELLLRHATLREIKEE
;
A
#
# COMPACT_ATOMS: atom_id res chain seq x y z
N MET A 1 0.76 36.06 -21.93
CA MET A 1 0.39 34.89 -21.10
C MET A 1 -1.09 34.60 -21.31
N SER A 2 -1.45 33.44 -21.87
CA SER A 2 -2.86 33.06 -22.02
C SER A 2 -3.39 32.53 -20.69
N VAL A 3 -4.39 33.20 -20.11
CA VAL A 3 -5.03 32.75 -18.87
C VAL A 3 -6.02 31.63 -19.19
N THR A 4 -5.91 30.49 -18.53
CA THR A 4 -6.84 29.37 -18.69
C THR A 4 -8.18 29.69 -18.02
N ARG A 5 -9.28 29.66 -18.80
CA ARG A 5 -10.65 29.80 -18.26
C ARG A 5 -11.14 28.46 -17.70
N TYR A 6 -12.00 28.52 -16.67
CA TYR A 6 -12.67 27.34 -16.14
C TYR A 6 -13.40 26.58 -17.26
N ARG A 7 -13.19 25.26 -17.32
CA ARG A 7 -13.85 24.35 -18.26
C ARG A 7 -14.36 23.14 -17.50
N SER A 8 -15.66 22.84 -17.63
CA SER A 8 -16.22 21.58 -17.20
C SER A 8 -15.82 20.45 -18.15
N GLY A 9 -15.76 19.22 -17.63
CA GLY A 9 -15.40 18.04 -18.43
C GLY A 9 -13.89 17.76 -18.47
N ARG A 10 -13.44 17.09 -19.54
CA ARG A 10 -12.04 16.63 -19.64
C ARG A 10 -11.11 17.82 -19.88
N THR A 11 -10.21 18.08 -18.93
CA THR A 11 -9.24 19.16 -19.05
C THR A 11 -7.96 18.83 -18.29
N ASP A 12 -6.84 19.34 -18.81
CA ASP A 12 -5.47 19.28 -18.28
C ASP A 12 -5.04 20.58 -17.59
N SER A 13 -5.90 21.61 -17.61
CA SER A 13 -5.64 22.92 -16.97
C SER A 13 -5.43 22.83 -15.45
N TRP A 14 -5.80 21.70 -14.84
CA TRP A 14 -5.80 21.50 -13.40
C TRP A 14 -4.64 20.60 -12.99
N LEU A 15 -3.76 21.13 -12.15
CA LEU A 15 -2.65 20.37 -11.60
C LEU A 15 -2.99 19.85 -10.20
N LYS A 16 -2.89 18.54 -10.00
CA LYS A 16 -2.93 17.92 -8.68
C LYS A 16 -1.52 17.55 -8.25
N VAL A 17 -0.98 18.27 -7.27
CA VAL A 17 0.30 17.93 -6.64
C VAL A 17 0.01 17.28 -5.29
N LYS A 18 0.57 16.08 -5.06
CA LYS A 18 0.37 15.31 -3.83
C LYS A 18 1.72 14.98 -3.20
N CYS A 19 1.81 15.13 -1.89
CA CYS A 19 2.99 14.75 -1.12
C CYS A 19 2.91 13.27 -0.74
N TYR A 20 3.94 12.51 -1.09
CA TYR A 20 4.08 11.10 -0.73
C TYR A 20 5.29 10.90 0.15
N GLU A 21 5.21 9.91 1.03
CA GLU A 21 6.30 9.46 1.89
C GLU A 21 6.52 7.96 1.73
N GLY A 22 7.77 7.53 1.95
CA GLY A 22 8.18 6.13 1.91
C GLY A 22 8.61 5.66 3.29
N THR A 23 7.83 4.77 3.90
CA THR A 23 8.02 4.30 5.26
C THR A 23 8.09 2.78 5.29
N ASP A 24 8.93 2.23 6.16
CA ASP A 24 9.09 0.78 6.32
C ASP A 24 8.06 0.27 7.35
N TYR A 25 7.31 -0.75 6.97
CA TYR A 25 6.31 -1.40 7.82
C TYR A 25 6.49 -2.91 7.81
N GLU A 26 6.05 -3.56 8.88
CA GLU A 26 5.99 -5.00 8.95
C GLU A 26 4.77 -5.52 8.16
N ILE A 27 4.96 -6.55 7.35
CA ILE A 27 3.89 -7.17 6.56
C ILE A 27 3.24 -8.25 7.42
N ALA A 28 1.98 -8.02 7.79
CA ALA A 28 1.22 -8.98 8.57
C ALA A 28 0.66 -10.10 7.68
N ALA A 29 0.03 -9.75 6.55
CA ALA A 29 -0.55 -10.73 5.63
C ALA A 29 -0.74 -10.15 4.24
N VAL A 30 -0.89 -11.05 3.26
CA VAL A 30 -1.28 -10.69 1.89
C VAL A 30 -2.63 -11.33 1.60
N VAL A 31 -3.61 -10.51 1.21
CA VAL A 31 -4.92 -10.97 0.77
C VAL A 31 -5.01 -10.92 -0.75
N ARG A 32 -5.41 -12.07 -1.31
CA ARG A 32 -5.63 -12.27 -2.74
C ARG A 32 -7.08 -12.67 -2.97
N GLU A 33 -7.85 -11.77 -3.56
CA GLU A 33 -9.24 -12.01 -3.92
C GLU A 33 -9.38 -11.99 -5.45
N PRO A 34 -9.97 -13.03 -6.08
CA PRO A 34 -10.19 -13.04 -7.52
C PRO A 34 -10.97 -11.81 -7.98
N GLY A 35 -10.50 -11.15 -9.05
CA GLY A 35 -11.10 -9.92 -9.58
C GLY A 35 -10.82 -8.66 -8.76
N ARG A 36 -10.06 -8.76 -7.66
CA ARG A 36 -9.65 -7.62 -6.85
C ARG A 36 -8.13 -7.45 -6.82
N PRO A 37 -7.67 -6.21 -6.60
CA PRO A 37 -6.26 -5.95 -6.38
C PRO A 37 -5.72 -6.72 -5.16
N ASN A 38 -4.51 -7.27 -5.27
CA ASN A 38 -3.80 -7.88 -4.13
C ASN A 38 -3.45 -6.80 -3.10
N VAL A 39 -3.74 -7.05 -1.83
CA VAL A 39 -3.49 -6.10 -0.74
C VAL A 39 -2.62 -6.74 0.33
N ALA A 40 -1.55 -6.05 0.74
CA ALA A 40 -0.75 -6.39 1.90
C ALA A 40 -1.21 -5.58 3.11
N TYR A 41 -1.54 -6.24 4.20
CA TYR A 41 -1.86 -5.59 5.47
C TYR A 41 -0.59 -5.28 6.24
N MET A 42 -0.45 -4.01 6.62
CA MET A 42 0.74 -3.46 7.25
C MET A 42 0.51 -3.23 8.73
N VAL A 43 1.53 -3.53 9.52
CA VAL A 43 1.61 -3.21 10.94
C VAL A 43 2.83 -2.36 11.24
N THR A 44 2.74 -1.56 12.29
CA THR A 44 3.90 -0.82 12.79
C THR A 44 4.99 -1.78 13.30
N PRO A 45 6.28 -1.40 13.19
CA PRO A 45 7.41 -2.22 13.67
C PRO A 45 7.59 -2.19 15.20
N ASP A 46 6.73 -1.51 15.95
CA ASP A 46 6.79 -1.48 17.42
C ASP A 46 6.23 -2.77 18.04
N LYS A 47 6.56 -3.04 19.31
CA LYS A 47 6.12 -4.24 20.05
C LYS A 47 4.59 -4.42 20.09
N GLY A 48 3.81 -3.35 19.91
CA GLY A 48 2.35 -3.37 19.84
C GLY A 48 1.78 -3.79 18.49
N ARG A 49 2.59 -3.78 17.41
CA ARG A 49 2.23 -4.20 16.04
C ARG A 49 0.84 -3.71 15.63
N ARG A 50 0.64 -2.39 15.71
CA ARG A 50 -0.66 -1.76 15.40
C ARG A 50 -0.91 -1.82 13.90
N HIS A 51 -2.10 -2.25 13.52
CA HIS A 51 -2.54 -2.24 12.12
C HIS A 51 -2.68 -0.81 11.59
N VAL A 52 -1.94 -0.48 10.53
CA VAL A 52 -1.91 0.86 9.91
C VAL A 52 -2.69 0.93 8.60
N GLY A 53 -3.11 -0.20 8.03
CA GLY A 53 -3.92 -0.26 6.82
C GLY A 53 -3.39 -1.24 5.78
N GLY A 54 -4.07 -1.26 4.64
CA GLY A 54 -3.68 -2.06 3.48
C GLY A 54 -2.86 -1.26 2.48
N ALA A 55 -1.77 -1.85 1.98
CA ALA A 55 -1.01 -1.34 0.85
C ALA A 55 -1.29 -2.19 -0.39
N PHE A 56 -1.55 -1.53 -1.51
CA PHE A 56 -1.74 -2.21 -2.78
C PHE A 56 -0.43 -2.80 -3.29
N ILE A 57 -0.50 -4.03 -3.79
CA ILE A 57 0.63 -4.72 -4.41
C ILE A 57 0.53 -4.52 -5.93
N PRO A 58 1.47 -3.80 -6.56
CA PRO A 58 1.45 -3.62 -8.00
C PRO A 58 1.74 -4.96 -8.71
N LEU A 59 1.00 -5.21 -9.81
CA LEU A 59 1.16 -6.35 -10.73
C LEU A 59 2.40 -6.20 -11.63
N THR A 60 3.55 -5.85 -11.05
CA THR A 60 4.82 -5.79 -11.79
C THR A 60 5.50 -7.16 -11.75
N ARG A 61 6.37 -7.49 -12.74
CA ARG A 61 7.09 -8.78 -12.78
C ARG A 61 7.83 -9.12 -11.48
N ARG A 62 8.43 -8.11 -10.82
CA ARG A 62 9.06 -8.24 -9.49
C ARG A 62 8.06 -8.42 -8.35
N GLY A 63 6.89 -7.81 -8.46
CA GLY A 63 5.86 -7.95 -7.46
C GLY A 63 5.25 -9.35 -7.49
N ALA A 64 4.82 -9.82 -8.66
CA ALA A 64 4.17 -11.13 -8.78
C ALA A 64 5.01 -12.30 -8.21
N SER A 65 6.34 -12.29 -8.36
CA SER A 65 7.23 -13.36 -7.88
C SER A 65 7.65 -13.23 -6.42
N GLY A 66 7.86 -12.01 -5.90
CA GLY A 66 8.36 -11.81 -4.53
C GLY A 66 7.31 -12.10 -3.45
N TYR A 67 6.04 -11.80 -3.71
CA TYR A 67 4.97 -11.96 -2.71
C TYR A 67 4.36 -13.37 -2.66
N GLY A 68 4.92 -14.35 -3.37
CA GLY A 68 4.45 -15.74 -3.32
C GLY A 68 4.72 -16.44 -1.99
N ARG A 69 5.70 -15.94 -1.22
CA ARG A 69 6.15 -16.53 0.04
C ARG A 69 5.39 -16.03 1.28
N VAL A 70 4.77 -14.86 1.18
CA VAL A 70 3.98 -14.30 2.29
C VAL A 70 2.68 -15.10 2.39
N ASN A 71 2.28 -15.49 3.61
CA ASN A 71 1.04 -16.23 3.86
C ASN A 71 -0.15 -15.58 3.13
N ALA A 72 -0.54 -16.17 2.01
CA ALA A 72 -1.64 -15.68 1.18
C ALA A 72 -2.95 -16.13 1.83
N GLN A 73 -3.68 -15.19 2.41
CA GLN A 73 -5.00 -15.47 2.96
C GLN A 73 -6.09 -15.05 1.97
N VAL A 74 -7.14 -15.86 1.88
CA VAL A 74 -8.27 -15.65 0.96
C VAL A 74 -9.35 -14.74 1.58
N LYS A 75 -9.27 -14.43 2.88
CA LYS A 75 -10.27 -13.61 3.59
C LYS A 75 -9.66 -12.39 4.29
N PRO A 76 -10.38 -11.25 4.32
CA PRO A 76 -9.94 -10.04 5.02
C PRO A 76 -9.88 -10.29 6.53
N LEU A 77 -8.75 -9.91 7.13
CA LEU A 77 -8.43 -10.23 8.51
C LEU A 77 -9.11 -9.26 9.47
N LYS A 78 -10.24 -9.67 10.06
CA LYS A 78 -10.67 -9.14 11.35
C LYS A 78 -10.19 -10.09 12.45
N GLY A 79 -9.22 -9.65 13.25
CA GLY A 79 -8.88 -10.29 14.52
C GLY A 79 -7.88 -11.44 14.49
N VAL A 80 -7.23 -11.74 13.37
CA VAL A 80 -6.19 -12.78 13.30
C VAL A 80 -4.83 -12.16 13.66
N LYS A 81 -4.18 -12.68 14.71
CA LYS A 81 -2.79 -12.35 15.04
C LYS A 81 -1.88 -12.97 14.00
N LEU A 82 -1.26 -12.12 13.21
CA LEU A 82 -0.31 -12.52 12.19
C LEU A 82 1.10 -12.45 12.78
N LYS A 83 1.99 -13.34 12.31
CA LYS A 83 3.42 -13.25 12.58
C LYS A 83 4.04 -12.43 11.44
N PRO A 84 4.29 -11.13 11.64
CA PRO A 84 5.08 -10.39 10.68
C PRO A 84 6.52 -10.93 10.71
N ASP A 85 6.93 -11.41 9.56
CA ASP A 85 8.24 -12.00 9.28
C ASP A 85 9.04 -11.11 8.31
N MET A 86 8.34 -10.29 7.52
CA MET A 86 8.94 -9.49 6.45
C MET A 86 8.67 -8.00 6.62
N VAL A 87 9.62 -7.17 6.21
CA VAL A 87 9.50 -5.71 6.20
C VAL A 87 9.30 -5.20 4.77
N GLY A 88 8.34 -4.30 4.58
CA GLY A 88 7.98 -3.71 3.30
C GLY A 88 8.14 -2.19 3.27
N ARG A 89 8.77 -1.66 2.22
CA ARG A 89 8.83 -0.22 1.91
C ARG A 89 7.50 0.22 1.29
N VAL A 90 6.73 1.04 1.97
CA VAL A 90 5.41 1.49 1.52
C VAL A 90 5.42 2.96 1.16
N ARG A 91 4.97 3.29 -0.05
CA ARG A 91 4.69 4.67 -0.47
C ARG A 91 3.24 5.03 -0.13
N HIS A 92 3.00 6.05 0.68
CA HIS A 92 1.66 6.51 1.08
C HIS A 92 1.55 8.04 1.04
N LEU A 93 0.33 8.58 1.17
CA LEU A 93 0.15 10.03 1.36
C LEU A 93 0.78 10.46 2.69
N LYS A 94 1.50 11.59 2.66
CA LYS A 94 2.05 12.22 3.85
C LYS A 94 0.91 12.75 4.75
N VAL A 95 1.13 12.82 6.06
CA VAL A 95 0.27 13.43 7.11
C VAL A 95 -0.76 12.50 7.76
N GLU A 96 -1.19 11.41 7.13
CA GLU A 96 -2.24 10.57 7.70
C GLU A 96 -1.73 9.49 8.66
N LEU A 97 -2.49 9.25 9.75
CA LEU A 97 -2.21 8.18 10.73
C LEU A 97 -2.42 6.77 10.18
N LEU A 98 -3.31 6.63 9.19
CA LEU A 98 -3.59 5.38 8.50
C LEU A 98 -3.12 5.48 7.06
N LEU A 99 -2.72 4.35 6.50
CA LEU A 99 -2.23 4.24 5.14
C LEU A 99 -3.34 4.56 4.14
N ARG A 100 -3.20 5.71 3.46
CA ARG A 100 -4.03 6.09 2.30
C ARG A 100 -3.22 6.17 1.01
N HIS A 101 -3.83 5.67 -0.06
CA HIS A 101 -3.21 5.51 -1.37
C HIS A 101 -1.86 4.77 -1.28
N ALA A 102 -1.78 3.80 -0.36
CA ALA A 102 -0.55 3.09 -0.07
C ALA A 102 -0.24 2.08 -1.16
N THR A 103 1.02 2.05 -1.59
CA THR A 103 1.56 1.08 -2.54
C THR A 103 2.81 0.46 -1.96
N LEU A 104 2.85 -0.87 -1.87
CA LEU A 104 4.03 -1.61 -1.47
C LEU A 104 5.05 -1.60 -2.63
N ARG A 105 6.24 -1.09 -2.37
CA ARG A 105 7.28 -0.91 -3.39
C ARG A 105 8.28 -2.05 -3.40
N GLU A 106 8.79 -2.38 -2.23
CA GLU A 106 9.90 -3.32 -2.06
C GLU A 106 9.67 -4.13 -0.77
N ILE A 107 10.09 -5.39 -0.77
CA ILE A 107 10.21 -6.21 0.43
C ILE A 107 11.70 -6.30 0.75
N LYS A 108 12.05 -6.06 2.00
CA LYS A 108 13.36 -6.38 2.54
C LYS A 108 13.25 -7.75 3.20
N GLU A 109 13.96 -8.71 2.62
CA GLU A 109 14.24 -10.00 3.28
C GLU A 109 15.46 -9.74 4.19
N GLU A 110 15.29 -9.90 5.51
CA GLU A 110 16.42 -10.02 6.45
C GLU A 110 16.85 -11.48 6.60
#